data_AF-A0A7V9I4H5-F1
#
_entry.id   AF-A0A7V9I4H5-F1
#
_cell.length_a   1.000
_cell.length_b   1.000
_cell.length_c   1.000
_cell.angle_alpha   90.00
_cell.angle_beta   90.00
_cell.angle_gamma   90.00
#
_symmetry.space_group_name_H-M   'P 1'
#
loop_
_entity.id
_entity.type
_entity.pdbx_description
1 polymer ?
#
loop_
_entity_poly.entity_id
_entity_poly.type
_entity_poly.pdbx_seq_one_letter_code
_entity_poly.pdbx_strand_id
1 'polypeptide(L)' 'MRNYARPLLLLAALLSLLAAGCGGGGGSIPKDGVAKVGDKVITRASLQTLLMQAQR' A
#
# COMPACT_ATOMS: atom_id res chain seq x y z
N MET A 1 5.00 -19.17 -39.58
CA MET A 1 4.79 -19.23 -38.12
C MET A 1 5.03 -17.82 -37.58
N ARG A 2 3.98 -17.16 -37.09
CA ARG A 2 4.02 -15.74 -36.71
C ARG A 2 4.81 -15.62 -35.40
N ASN A 3 5.92 -14.87 -35.40
CA ASN A 3 6.83 -14.75 -34.26
C ASN A 3 6.19 -13.95 -33.11
N TYR A 4 5.29 -14.59 -32.36
CA TYR A 4 4.67 -14.01 -31.16
C TYR A 4 5.61 -13.91 -29.96
N ALA A 5 6.86 -14.39 -30.10
CA ALA A 5 7.87 -14.30 -29.05
C ALA A 5 8.16 -12.85 -28.63
N ARG A 6 8.15 -11.91 -29.58
CA ARG A 6 8.38 -10.48 -29.29
C ARG A 6 7.27 -9.84 -28.44
N PRO A 7 5.98 -9.91 -28.80
CA PRO A 7 4.92 -9.31 -27.99
C PRO A 7 4.77 -10.01 -26.62
N LEU A 8 5.04 -11.31 -26.53
CA LEU A 8 4.98 -12.06 -25.27
C LEU A 8 6.04 -11.58 -24.26
N LEU A 9 7.25 -11.27 -24.75
CA LEU A 9 8.36 -10.80 -23.92
C LEU A 9 8.12 -9.39 -23.37
N LEU A 10 7.47 -8.51 -24.17
CA LEU A 10 7.04 -7.18 -23.73
C LEU A 10 5.96 -7.25 -22.64
N LEU A 11 5.00 -8.17 -22.76
CA LEU A 11 3.92 -8.34 -21.79
C LEU A 11 4.45 -8.83 -20.43
N ALA A 12 5.41 -9.76 -20.44
CA ALA A 12 6.03 -10.28 -19.23
C ALA A 12 6.81 -9.20 -18.44
N ALA A 13 7.46 -8.28 -19.16
CA ALA A 13 8.17 -7.16 -18.53
C ALA A 13 7.18 -6.21 -17.81
N LEU A 14 6.05 -5.88 -18.44
CA LEU A 14 5.01 -5.03 -17.85
C LEU A 14 4.40 -5.62 -16.58
N LEU A 15 4.13 -6.93 -16.58
CA LEU A 15 3.60 -7.64 -15.40
C LEU A 15 4.57 -7.62 -14.21
N SER A 16 5.88 -7.62 -14.48
CA SER A 16 6.93 -7.58 -13.46
C SER A 16 6.96 -6.23 -12.73
N LEU A 17 6.66 -5.13 -13.42
CA LEU A 17 6.57 -3.79 -12.81
C LEU A 17 5.31 -3.63 -11.94
N LEU A 18 4.21 -4.28 -12.30
CA LEU A 18 2.97 -4.24 -11.54
C LEU A 18 3.11 -4.90 -10.16
N ALA A 19 3.93 -5.95 -10.06
CA ALA A 19 4.17 -6.65 -8.81
C ALA A 19 4.92 -5.79 -7.76
N ALA A 20 5.74 -4.83 -8.20
CA ALA A 20 6.49 -3.94 -7.29
C ALA A 20 5.61 -2.87 -6.61
N GLY A 21 4.41 -2.61 -7.11
CA GLY A 21 3.42 -1.71 -6.48
C GLY A 21 2.47 -2.40 -5.51
N CYS A 22 2.46 -3.74 -5.46
CA CYS A 22 1.56 -4.55 -4.64
C CYS A 22 2.32 -5.32 -3.55
N GLY A 23 3.43 -4.76 -3.06
CA GLY A 23 4.20 -5.30 -1.94
C GLY A 23 3.82 -4.60 -0.65
N GLY A 24 2.84 -5.15 0.09
CA GLY A 24 2.44 -4.62 1.39
C GLY A 24 3.54 -4.78 2.45
N GLY A 25 4.34 -3.73 2.65
CA GLY A 25 5.33 -3.66 3.73
C GLY A 25 4.65 -3.42 5.08
N GLY A 26 4.64 -4.43 5.95
CA GLY A 26 4.22 -4.27 7.34
C GLY A 26 5.31 -3.55 8.15
N GLY A 27 5.03 -2.32 8.60
CA GLY A 27 5.91 -1.56 9.48
C GLY A 27 5.53 -1.73 10.95
N SER A 28 6.51 -1.66 11.85
CA SER A 28 6.27 -1.62 13.30
C SER A 28 5.54 -0.33 13.67
N ILE A 29 4.42 -0.46 14.37
CA ILE A 29 3.65 0.66 14.91
C ILE A 29 4.03 0.84 16.40
N PRO A 30 4.30 2.06 16.88
CA PRO A 30 4.49 2.34 18.31
C PRO A 30 3.30 1.86 19.16
N LYS A 31 3.52 1.54 20.45
CA LYS A 31 2.49 0.92 21.32
C LYS A 31 1.19 1.76 21.45
N ASP A 32 1.31 3.07 21.33
CA ASP A 32 0.24 4.07 21.40
C ASP A 32 -0.35 4.43 20.01
N GLY A 33 0.26 3.93 18.93
CA GLY A 33 -0.22 4.07 17.56
C GLY A 33 -1.28 3.04 17.17
N VAL A 34 -2.17 3.43 16.27
CA VAL A 34 -3.18 2.55 15.63
C VAL A 34 -2.91 2.32 14.14
N ALA A 35 -2.22 3.26 13.50
CA ALA A 35 -1.84 3.17 12.10
C ALA A 35 -0.60 4.04 11.84
N LYS A 36 0.13 3.72 10.77
CA LYS A 36 1.21 4.57 10.24
C LYS A 36 0.95 4.81 8.76
N VAL A 37 0.97 6.08 8.33
CA VAL A 37 0.78 6.49 6.92
C VAL A 37 2.02 7.27 6.50
N GLY A 38 2.84 6.67 5.63
CA GLY A 38 4.18 7.20 5.37
C GLY A 38 4.99 7.23 6.67
N ASP A 39 5.52 8.40 7.04
CA ASP A 39 6.25 8.60 8.30
C ASP A 39 5.37 9.04 9.47
N LYS A 40 4.07 9.25 9.26
CA LYS A 40 3.16 9.78 10.28
C LYS A 40 2.49 8.65 11.06
N VAL A 41 2.65 8.67 12.38
CA VAL A 41 1.94 7.77 13.30
C VAL A 41 0.61 8.39 13.67
N ILE A 42 -0.47 7.65 13.46
CA ILE A 42 -1.81 7.99 13.95
C ILE A 42 -1.96 7.36 15.33
N THR A 43 -2.14 8.19 16.36
CA THR A 43 -2.33 7.72 17.75
C THR A 43 -3.77 7.34 18.02
N ARG A 44 -3.99 6.53 19.05
CA ARG A 44 -5.35 6.20 19.55
C ARG A 44 -6.17 7.44 19.87
N ALA A 45 -5.53 8.44 20.48
CA ALA A 45 -6.18 9.70 20.86
C ALA A 45 -6.69 10.46 19.62
N SER A 46 -5.84 10.62 18.59
CA SER A 46 -6.24 11.30 17.35
C SER A 46 -7.37 10.56 16.63
N LEU A 47 -7.34 9.23 16.59
CA LEU A 47 -8.43 8.44 16.02
C LEU A 47 -9.75 8.67 16.79
N GLN A 48 -9.70 8.66 18.13
CA GLN A 48 -10.88 8.88 18.95
C GLN A 48 -11.49 10.27 18.73
N THR A 49 -10.67 11.31 18.60
CA THR A 49 -11.14 12.66 18.25
C THR A 49 -11.87 12.69 16.92
N LEU A 50 -11.34 12.02 15.89
CA LEU A 50 -11.98 11.96 14.57
C LEU A 50 -13.30 11.19 14.61
N LEU A 51 -13.37 10.09 15.36
CA LEU A 51 -14.61 9.32 15.54
C LEU A 51 -15.70 10.15 16.24
N MET A 52 -15.35 10.91 17.26
CA MET A 52 -16.30 11.80 17.95
C MET A 52 -16.80 12.94 17.05
N GLN A 53 -15.98 13.41 16.11
CA GLN A 53 -16.40 14.39 15.11
C GLN A 53 -17.32 13.79 14.05
N ALA A 54 -17.05 12.57 13.60
CA ALA A 54 -17.86 11.88 12.59
C ALA A 54 -19.21 11.37 13.11
N GLN A 55 -19.39 11.26 14.43
CA GLN A 55 -20.65 10.90 15.08
C GLN A 55 -21.61 12.09 15.30
N ARG A 56 -21.21 13.31 14.93
CA ARG A 56 -22.09 14.49 14.89
C ARG A 56 -22.67 14.68 13.50
#